data_AF-A0A4R0F821-F1
#
_entry.id   AF-A0A4R0F821-F1
#
_cell.length_a   1.000
_cell.length_b   1.000
_cell.length_c   1.000
_cell.angle_alpha   90.00
_cell.angle_beta   90.00
_cell.angle_gamma   90.00
#
_symmetry.space_group_name_H-M   'P 1'
#
loop_
_entity.id
_entity.type
_entity.pdbx_description
1 polymer ?
#
loop_
_entity_poly.entity_id
_entity_poly.type
_entity_poly.pdbx_seq_one_letter_code
_entity_poly.pdbx_strand_id
1 'polypeptide(L)'
;MKNFLGRLWIEWKIAVSFLREGRAQSIMITVGVAVGVAVIVFISALIHGLQSNIVERTLGTQAHIRLLSPDQVNQIVPPPAGTVQLVQEDKRAQRLRSINNWQQITETLDQLPVLTAVSPVVSGPAFVQRGDAVESVALVGINLERYQQIIPLKEYLISGQLRVGADDVLIGSQLAKDLGVQVGSKLRLDTGQQNSALVNIAGIFELGVRELDARYVYLDLKQAQSLLGLPGGVTVIDLTIADIFEADNIAAQIGRLTSLKAESWIKTNAQLMNAITAQSLSTNMIIVFVAISVAFGIASVMSVSVVQRTREIGILRATGATQAQILRIFLFQGAIFGLLGSVLGSVVSYGLVWVFNNFGPGLFYIPISIELVLLALLLATVTGVLAAAVPSRRAAALDPVEAIRHV
;
A
#
# COMPACT_ATOMS: atom_id res chain seq x y z
N MET A 1 -9.00 29.68 35.49
CA MET A 1 -8.42 28.34 35.20
C MET A 1 -8.35 27.40 36.41
N LYS A 2 -7.88 27.83 37.61
CA LYS A 2 -7.79 26.94 38.81
C LYS A 2 -9.11 26.25 39.21
N ASN A 3 -10.25 26.94 39.14
CA ASN A 3 -11.57 26.34 39.46
C ASN A 3 -12.07 25.31 38.42
N PHE A 4 -11.59 25.35 37.18
CA PHE A 4 -12.01 24.40 36.14
C PHE A 4 -11.24 23.08 36.24
N LEU A 5 -9.92 23.17 36.43
CA LEU A 5 -9.04 22.02 36.69
C LEU A 5 -9.40 21.30 38.00
N GLY A 6 -9.76 22.04 39.06
CA GLY A 6 -10.22 21.44 40.31
C GLY A 6 -11.53 20.65 40.16
N ARG A 7 -12.48 21.14 39.35
CA ARG A 7 -13.74 20.43 39.06
C ARG A 7 -13.51 19.16 38.25
N LEU A 8 -12.68 19.23 37.21
CA LEU A 8 -12.29 18.07 36.40
C LEU A 8 -11.62 16.97 37.23
N TRP A 9 -10.77 17.34 38.20
CA TRP A 9 -10.11 16.39 39.09
C TRP A 9 -11.09 15.64 40.00
N ILE A 10 -12.12 16.33 40.50
CA ILE A 10 -13.18 15.71 41.31
C ILE A 10 -14.02 14.76 40.44
N GLU A 11 -14.44 15.21 39.26
CA GLU A 11 -15.18 14.41 38.28
C GLU A 11 -14.42 13.12 37.91
N TRP A 12 -13.11 13.24 37.66
CA TRP A 12 -12.22 12.11 37.40
C TRP A 12 -12.13 11.14 38.59
N LYS A 13 -11.93 11.65 39.81
CA LYS A 13 -11.85 10.80 41.01
C LYS A 13 -13.15 10.02 41.25
N ILE A 14 -14.31 10.66 41.04
CA ILE A 14 -15.61 10.00 41.18
C ILE A 14 -15.76 8.92 40.11
N ALA A 15 -15.43 9.22 38.85
CA ALA A 15 -15.45 8.25 37.76
C ALA A 15 -14.63 7.00 38.09
N VAL A 16 -13.39 7.19 38.57
CA VAL A 16 -12.50 6.08 38.97
C VAL A 16 -13.04 5.31 40.19
N SER A 17 -13.69 5.97 41.14
CA SER A 17 -14.33 5.31 42.29
C SER A 17 -15.44 4.36 41.85
N PHE A 18 -16.34 4.84 40.98
CA PHE A 18 -17.44 4.04 40.44
C PHE A 18 -16.94 2.82 39.67
N LEU A 19 -15.84 2.95 38.93
CA LEU A 19 -15.18 1.82 38.26
C LEU A 19 -14.67 0.76 39.26
N ARG A 20 -14.11 1.20 40.40
CA ARG A 20 -13.53 0.32 41.42
C ARG A 20 -14.56 -0.43 42.26
N GLU A 21 -15.78 0.09 42.38
CA GLU A 21 -16.86 -0.58 43.08
C GLU A 21 -17.55 -1.61 42.18
N GLY A 22 -17.73 -1.30 40.89
CA GLY A 22 -18.27 -2.24 39.89
C GLY A 22 -17.21 -3.09 39.20
N ARG A 23 -16.33 -3.78 39.95
CA ARG A 23 -15.12 -4.43 39.39
C ARG A 23 -15.41 -5.46 38.30
N ALA A 24 -16.37 -6.36 38.52
CA ALA A 24 -16.70 -7.40 37.56
C ALA A 24 -17.20 -6.81 36.22
N GLN A 25 -18.06 -5.80 36.30
CA GLN A 25 -18.63 -5.10 35.15
C GLN A 25 -17.54 -4.30 34.41
N SER A 26 -16.69 -3.59 35.16
CA SER A 26 -15.57 -2.82 34.59
C SER A 26 -14.55 -3.71 33.89
N ILE A 27 -14.23 -4.88 34.46
CA ILE A 27 -13.36 -5.88 33.82
C ILE A 27 -14.01 -6.40 32.55
N MET A 28 -15.30 -6.77 32.59
CA MET A 28 -16.01 -7.30 31.42
C MET A 28 -16.04 -6.31 30.25
N ILE A 29 -16.31 -5.03 30.52
CA ILE A 29 -16.26 -3.97 29.48
C ILE A 29 -14.84 -3.83 28.95
N THR A 30 -13.86 -3.70 29.86
CA THR A 30 -12.47 -3.48 29.45
C THR A 30 -11.96 -4.63 28.58
N VAL A 31 -12.31 -5.87 28.92
CA VAL A 31 -11.99 -7.06 28.11
C VAL A 31 -12.71 -7.04 26.77
N GLY A 32 -14.00 -6.71 26.74
CA GLY A 32 -14.76 -6.61 25.47
C GLY A 32 -14.19 -5.55 24.52
N VAL A 33 -13.85 -4.37 25.07
CA VAL A 33 -13.15 -3.31 24.31
C VAL A 33 -11.76 -3.78 23.88
N ALA A 34 -11.00 -4.44 24.76
CA ALA A 34 -9.68 -4.94 24.44
C ALA A 34 -9.69 -5.97 23.33
N VAL A 35 -10.66 -6.88 23.30
CA VAL A 35 -10.82 -7.84 22.20
C VAL A 35 -11.13 -7.12 20.90
N GLY A 36 -12.07 -6.18 20.89
CA GLY A 36 -12.40 -5.40 19.69
C GLY A 36 -11.20 -4.62 19.14
N VAL A 37 -10.46 -3.94 20.02
CA VAL A 37 -9.25 -3.21 19.62
C VAL A 37 -8.14 -4.16 19.17
N ALA A 38 -7.94 -5.29 19.85
CA ALA A 38 -6.94 -6.29 19.45
C ALA A 38 -7.20 -6.79 18.04
N VAL A 39 -8.46 -7.10 17.71
CA VAL A 39 -8.88 -7.52 16.36
C VAL A 39 -8.62 -6.41 15.34
N ILE A 40 -9.03 -5.17 15.62
CA ILE A 40 -8.82 -4.02 14.71
C ILE A 40 -7.33 -3.82 14.43
N VAL A 41 -6.51 -3.73 15.48
CA VAL A 41 -5.06 -3.46 15.36
C VAL A 41 -4.38 -4.63 14.65
N PHE A 42 -4.73 -5.87 15.00
CA PHE A 42 -4.13 -7.06 14.40
C PHE A 42 -4.47 -7.16 12.91
N ILE A 43 -5.75 -7.03 12.54
CA ILE A 43 -6.18 -7.08 11.14
C ILE A 43 -5.58 -5.92 10.35
N SER A 44 -5.54 -4.71 10.90
CA SER A 44 -4.96 -3.55 10.22
C SER A 44 -3.46 -3.71 10.00
N ALA A 45 -2.72 -4.17 11.01
CA ALA A 45 -1.29 -4.48 10.88
C ALA A 45 -1.07 -5.57 9.83
N LEU A 46 -1.87 -6.64 9.87
CA LEU A 46 -1.79 -7.75 8.92
C LEU A 46 -2.01 -7.29 7.47
N ILE A 47 -3.04 -6.49 7.24
CA ILE A 47 -3.40 -6.03 5.90
C ILE A 47 -2.40 -5.00 5.38
N HIS A 48 -1.98 -4.03 6.19
CA HIS A 48 -0.96 -3.07 5.77
C HIS A 48 0.39 -3.74 5.52
N GLY A 49 0.80 -4.69 6.38
CA GLY A 49 2.02 -5.46 6.17
C GLY A 49 1.94 -6.29 4.88
N LEU A 50 0.81 -6.95 4.62
CA LEU A 50 0.62 -7.68 3.37
C LEU A 50 0.66 -6.75 2.15
N GLN A 51 -0.06 -5.62 2.21
CA GLN A 51 -0.08 -4.62 1.14
C GLN A 51 1.32 -4.07 0.87
N SER A 52 2.05 -3.65 1.91
CA SER A 52 3.41 -3.10 1.75
C SER A 52 4.35 -4.13 1.12
N ASN A 53 4.29 -5.39 1.54
CA ASN A 53 5.11 -6.46 0.97
C ASN A 53 4.74 -6.77 -0.49
N ILE A 54 3.44 -6.80 -0.83
CA ILE A 54 2.99 -7.00 -2.22
C ILE A 54 3.46 -5.84 -3.09
N VAL A 55 3.28 -4.62 -2.61
CA VAL A 55 3.70 -3.39 -3.31
C VAL A 55 5.21 -3.38 -3.50
N GLU A 56 6.00 -3.66 -2.46
CA GLU A 56 7.46 -3.69 -2.53
C GLU A 56 7.96 -4.78 -3.48
N ARG A 57 7.43 -6.01 -3.41
CA ARG A 57 7.83 -7.10 -4.31
C ARG A 57 7.39 -6.90 -5.76
N THR A 58 6.25 -6.24 -5.98
CA THR A 58 5.72 -6.04 -7.34
C THR A 58 6.25 -4.77 -7.98
N LEU A 59 6.34 -3.67 -7.23
CA LEU A 59 6.77 -2.37 -7.73
C LEU A 59 8.28 -2.18 -7.62
N GLY A 60 8.95 -2.79 -6.63
CA GLY A 60 10.41 -2.73 -6.51
C GLY A 60 11.16 -3.39 -7.67
N THR A 61 10.45 -4.21 -8.47
CA THR A 61 10.99 -4.92 -9.64
C THR A 61 10.50 -4.34 -10.97
N GLN A 62 9.94 -3.12 -10.99
CA GLN A 62 9.52 -2.44 -12.21
C GLN A 62 9.63 -0.91 -12.08
N ALA A 63 9.59 -0.21 -13.21
CA ALA A 63 9.51 1.24 -13.21
C ALA A 63 8.13 1.72 -12.74
N HIS A 64 8.08 2.86 -12.03
CA HIS A 64 6.82 3.44 -11.56
C HIS A 64 6.06 4.12 -12.71
N ILE A 65 6.78 4.74 -13.65
CA ILE A 65 6.23 5.36 -14.85
C ILE A 65 7.11 4.95 -16.04
N ARG A 66 6.48 4.60 -17.16
CA ARG A 66 7.15 4.28 -18.42
C ARG A 66 6.74 5.30 -19.47
N LEU A 67 7.73 5.99 -20.04
CA LEU A 67 7.52 6.85 -21.19
C LEU A 67 7.74 6.09 -22.48
N LEU A 68 6.77 6.18 -23.38
CA LEU A 68 6.68 5.45 -24.63
C LEU A 68 6.43 6.42 -25.78
N SER A 69 6.82 6.02 -26.99
CA SER A 69 6.42 6.74 -28.20
C SER A 69 4.89 6.68 -28.36
N PRO A 70 4.21 7.78 -28.77
CA PRO A 70 2.79 7.76 -29.06
C PRO A 70 2.42 6.77 -30.17
N ASP A 71 1.25 6.14 -30.01
CA ASP A 71 0.70 5.20 -30.98
C ASP A 71 0.47 5.90 -32.33
N GLN A 72 0.76 5.21 -33.42
CA GLN A 72 0.42 5.69 -34.76
C GLN A 72 -1.09 5.58 -34.97
N VAL A 73 -1.71 6.71 -35.29
CA VAL A 73 -3.11 6.79 -35.69
C VAL A 73 -3.22 6.87 -37.21
N ASN A 74 -4.35 6.43 -37.75
CA ASN A 74 -4.64 6.62 -39.17
C ASN A 74 -4.87 8.10 -39.46
N GLN A 75 -4.46 8.55 -40.63
CA GLN A 75 -4.76 9.90 -41.10
C GLN A 75 -6.03 9.84 -41.94
N ILE A 76 -7.12 10.33 -41.38
CA ILE A 76 -8.43 10.36 -42.05
C ILE A 76 -8.48 11.57 -42.97
N VAL A 77 -8.78 11.36 -44.25
CA VAL A 77 -9.01 12.46 -45.19
C VAL A 77 -10.33 13.16 -44.82
N PRO A 78 -10.36 14.49 -44.66
CA PRO A 78 -11.60 15.20 -44.34
C PRO A 78 -12.68 15.01 -45.43
N PRO A 79 -13.97 14.87 -45.07
CA PRO A 79 -15.02 14.76 -46.06
C PRO A 79 -15.20 16.06 -46.86
N PRO A 80 -15.61 15.99 -48.14
CA PRO A 80 -16.01 17.16 -48.91
C PRO A 80 -17.08 18.00 -48.22
N ALA A 81 -17.04 19.32 -48.41
CA ALA A 81 -18.00 20.25 -47.81
C ALA A 81 -19.45 19.85 -48.13
N GLY A 82 -20.29 19.78 -47.10
CA GLY A 82 -21.69 19.37 -47.23
C GLY A 82 -21.94 17.86 -47.26
N THR A 83 -20.90 17.03 -47.08
CA THR A 83 -21.04 15.57 -47.00
C THR A 83 -20.74 15.04 -45.60
N VAL A 84 -21.40 13.93 -45.25
CA VAL A 84 -21.10 13.16 -44.03
C VAL A 84 -20.40 11.89 -44.48
N GLN A 85 -19.24 11.61 -43.88
CA GLN A 85 -18.48 10.38 -44.14
C GLN A 85 -18.53 9.48 -42.90
N LEU A 86 -19.05 8.28 -43.08
CA LEU A 86 -18.94 7.20 -42.11
C LEU A 86 -17.62 6.47 -42.35
N VAL A 87 -16.72 6.54 -41.37
CA VAL A 87 -15.42 5.87 -41.44
C VAL A 87 -15.40 4.74 -40.42
N GLN A 88 -15.23 3.51 -40.90
CA GLN A 88 -14.91 2.37 -40.06
C GLN A 88 -13.42 2.08 -40.23
N GLU A 89 -12.65 2.21 -39.15
CA GLU A 89 -11.20 2.05 -39.19
C GLU A 89 -10.71 0.94 -38.27
N ASP A 90 -9.78 0.15 -38.80
CA ASP A 90 -8.92 -0.69 -37.99
C ASP A 90 -7.71 0.11 -37.50
N LYS A 91 -7.28 -0.15 -36.26
CA LYS A 91 -6.10 0.50 -35.70
C LYS A 91 -4.85 0.12 -36.49
N ARG A 92 -3.97 1.09 -36.74
CA ARG A 92 -2.68 0.86 -37.37
C ARG A 92 -1.84 -0.12 -36.55
N ALA A 93 -1.17 -1.05 -37.23
CA ALA A 93 -0.21 -1.93 -36.61
C ALA A 93 0.95 -1.11 -36.02
N GLN A 94 1.28 -1.35 -34.75
CA GLN A 94 2.36 -0.67 -34.06
C GLN A 94 3.65 -1.47 -34.22
N ARG A 95 4.68 -0.85 -34.77
CA ARG A 95 6.04 -1.43 -34.83
C ARG A 95 6.87 -0.91 -33.67
N LEU A 96 7.92 -1.65 -33.29
CA LEU A 96 8.90 -1.17 -32.33
C LEU A 96 9.58 0.10 -32.88
N ARG A 97 9.64 1.14 -32.05
CA ARG A 97 10.13 2.47 -32.45
C ARG A 97 10.94 3.10 -31.35
N SER A 98 11.92 3.91 -31.76
CA SER A 98 12.62 4.80 -30.85
C SER A 98 11.77 6.02 -30.50
N ILE A 99 11.93 6.49 -29.27
CA ILE A 99 11.59 7.83 -28.83
C ILE A 99 12.55 8.80 -29.53
N ASN A 100 12.01 9.85 -30.14
CA ASN A 100 12.80 10.90 -30.78
C ASN A 100 13.40 11.81 -29.70
N ASN A 101 14.65 12.24 -29.89
CA ASN A 101 15.37 13.15 -28.97
C ASN A 101 15.41 12.64 -27.51
N TRP A 102 15.48 11.33 -27.31
CA TRP A 102 15.43 10.72 -25.99
C TRP A 102 16.55 11.21 -25.07
N GLN A 103 17.72 11.58 -25.60
CA GLN A 103 18.85 12.11 -24.81
C GLN A 103 18.47 13.42 -24.12
N GLN A 104 17.95 14.39 -24.89
CA GLN A 104 17.51 15.69 -24.38
C GLN A 104 16.36 15.54 -23.39
N ILE A 105 15.43 14.62 -23.68
CA ILE A 105 14.31 14.32 -22.78
C ILE A 105 14.85 13.75 -21.46
N THR A 106 15.77 12.80 -21.52
CA THR A 106 16.39 12.18 -20.32
C THR A 106 17.11 13.23 -19.48
N GLU A 107 17.91 14.10 -20.09
CA GLU A 107 18.60 15.20 -19.40
C GLU A 107 17.62 16.19 -18.75
N THR A 108 16.48 16.47 -19.39
CA THR A 108 15.45 17.34 -18.83
C THR A 108 14.75 16.68 -17.65
N LEU A 109 14.47 15.38 -17.74
CA LEU A 109 13.83 14.61 -16.67
C LEU A 109 14.76 14.43 -15.47
N ASP A 110 16.06 14.25 -15.68
CA ASP A 110 17.07 14.18 -14.62
C ASP A 110 17.06 15.43 -13.70
N GLN A 111 16.59 16.58 -14.21
CA GLN A 111 16.53 17.84 -13.45
C GLN A 111 15.24 17.99 -12.62
N LEU A 112 14.25 17.11 -12.79
CA LEU A 112 12.98 17.22 -12.08
C LEU A 112 13.08 16.64 -10.67
N PRO A 113 12.86 17.43 -9.61
CA PRO A 113 13.02 16.96 -8.23
C PRO A 113 11.97 15.92 -7.80
N VAL A 114 10.89 15.77 -8.58
CA VAL A 114 9.86 14.76 -8.34
C VAL A 114 10.32 13.35 -8.77
N LEU A 115 11.32 13.26 -9.64
CA LEU A 115 11.88 12.00 -10.12
C LEU A 115 13.09 11.63 -9.28
N THR A 116 13.13 10.39 -8.79
CA THR A 116 14.29 9.88 -8.04
C THR A 116 15.32 9.24 -8.96
N ALA A 117 14.87 8.67 -10.08
CA ALA A 117 15.74 8.07 -11.08
C ALA A 117 15.10 8.06 -12.48
N VAL A 118 15.94 8.14 -13.49
CA VAL A 118 15.57 8.14 -14.92
C VAL A 118 16.57 7.25 -15.67
N SER A 119 16.06 6.24 -16.38
CA SER A 119 16.89 5.37 -17.20
C SER A 119 16.32 5.17 -18.60
N PRO A 120 17.09 5.43 -19.67
CA PRO A 120 16.74 5.01 -21.01
C PRO A 120 16.88 3.49 -21.13
N VAL A 121 15.91 2.85 -21.78
CA VAL A 121 15.83 1.40 -21.94
C VAL A 121 15.43 1.02 -23.37
N VAL A 122 16.09 0.00 -23.90
CA VAL A 122 15.71 -0.61 -25.17
C VAL A 122 15.12 -1.98 -24.89
N SER A 123 13.79 -2.05 -24.87
CA SER A 123 13.06 -3.30 -24.69
C SER A 123 12.35 -3.73 -25.97
N GLY A 124 12.37 -5.03 -26.24
CA GLY A 124 11.70 -5.65 -27.37
C GLY A 124 11.69 -7.18 -27.29
N PRO A 125 10.84 -7.85 -28.08
CA PRO A 125 10.75 -9.30 -28.10
C PRO A 125 11.98 -9.93 -28.78
N ALA A 126 12.38 -11.11 -28.31
CA ALA A 126 13.40 -11.95 -28.94
C ALA A 126 13.18 -13.43 -28.60
N PHE A 127 14.02 -14.28 -29.16
CA PHE A 127 14.16 -15.68 -28.82
C PHE A 127 15.56 -15.95 -28.27
N VAL A 128 15.63 -16.80 -27.26
CA VAL A 128 16.88 -17.40 -26.79
C VAL A 128 16.93 -18.84 -27.29
N GLN A 129 18.05 -19.23 -27.86
CA GLN A 129 18.29 -20.59 -28.31
C GLN A 129 19.52 -21.21 -27.64
N ARG A 130 19.37 -22.46 -27.20
CA ARG A 130 20.46 -23.34 -26.77
C ARG A 130 20.27 -24.75 -27.32
N GLY A 131 21.09 -25.12 -28.31
CA GLY A 131 20.87 -26.38 -29.04
C GLY A 131 19.49 -26.33 -29.72
N ASP A 132 18.64 -27.32 -29.43
CA ASP A 132 17.28 -27.41 -29.96
C ASP A 132 16.22 -26.71 -29.08
N ALA A 133 16.60 -26.28 -27.86
CA ALA A 133 15.69 -25.55 -26.98
C ALA A 133 15.59 -24.08 -27.41
N VAL A 134 14.36 -23.59 -27.58
CA VAL A 134 14.05 -22.22 -27.96
C VAL A 134 12.99 -21.65 -27.03
N GLU A 135 13.27 -20.51 -26.42
CA GLU A 135 12.36 -19.81 -25.51
C GLU A 135 12.11 -18.38 -25.98
N SER A 136 10.89 -17.89 -25.77
CA SER A 136 10.53 -16.50 -26.08
C SER A 136 10.85 -15.59 -24.89
N VAL A 137 11.62 -14.54 -25.16
CA VAL A 137 12.13 -13.63 -24.14
C VAL A 137 11.85 -12.16 -24.49
N ALA A 138 11.96 -11.30 -23.49
CA ALA A 138 12.05 -9.86 -23.67
C ALA A 138 13.51 -9.44 -23.41
N LEU A 139 14.14 -8.87 -24.44
CA LEU A 139 15.42 -8.20 -24.28
C LEU A 139 15.19 -6.88 -23.55
N VAL A 140 16.05 -6.58 -22.59
CA VAL A 140 16.04 -5.33 -21.84
C VAL A 140 17.44 -4.75 -21.85
N GLY A 141 17.71 -3.90 -22.83
CA GLY A 141 18.96 -3.16 -22.97
C GLY A 141 19.02 -2.01 -21.99
N ILE A 142 20.01 -2.02 -21.11
CA ILE A 142 20.12 -1.08 -19.99
C ILE A 142 21.49 -0.42 -19.94
N ASN A 143 21.54 0.78 -19.36
CA ASN A 143 22.75 1.31 -18.77
C ASN A 143 22.78 0.86 -17.31
N LEU A 144 23.73 0.01 -16.91
CA LEU A 144 23.72 -0.64 -15.61
C LEU A 144 23.73 0.34 -14.43
N GLU A 145 24.51 1.42 -14.52
CA GLU A 145 24.65 2.41 -13.45
C GLU A 145 23.33 3.16 -13.20
N ARG A 146 22.66 3.61 -14.26
CA ARG A 146 21.36 4.27 -14.17
C ARG A 146 20.25 3.30 -13.79
N TYR A 147 20.22 2.12 -14.40
CA TYR A 147 19.13 1.18 -14.22
C TYR A 147 19.09 0.57 -12.82
N GLN A 148 20.23 0.46 -12.13
CA GLN A 148 20.27 0.06 -10.72
C GLN A 148 19.47 0.98 -9.78
N GLN A 149 19.29 2.25 -10.16
CA GLN A 149 18.47 3.19 -9.40
C GLN A 149 16.97 3.03 -9.69
N ILE A 150 16.61 2.37 -10.80
CA ILE A 150 15.23 1.99 -11.12
C ILE A 150 14.90 0.67 -10.44
N ILE A 151 15.70 -0.37 -10.70
CA ILE A 151 15.56 -1.70 -10.11
C ILE A 151 16.92 -2.10 -9.52
N PRO A 152 17.02 -2.37 -8.21
CA PRO A 152 18.29 -2.72 -7.56
C PRO A 152 18.71 -4.16 -7.88
N LEU A 153 19.07 -4.44 -9.14
CA LEU A 153 19.41 -5.78 -9.66
C LEU A 153 20.49 -6.51 -8.84
N LYS A 154 21.32 -5.78 -8.09
CA LYS A 154 22.34 -6.34 -7.19
C LYS A 154 21.72 -7.15 -6.06
N GLU A 155 20.58 -6.73 -5.53
CA GLU A 155 19.89 -7.41 -4.41
C GLU A 155 19.20 -8.70 -4.87
N TYR A 156 18.87 -8.78 -6.16
CA TYR A 156 18.18 -9.91 -6.78
C TYR A 156 19.14 -10.91 -7.45
N LEU A 157 20.46 -10.70 -7.39
CA LEU A 157 21.44 -11.59 -8.02
C LEU A 157 21.63 -12.86 -7.17
N ILE A 158 21.31 -14.02 -7.73
CA ILE A 158 21.52 -15.33 -7.06
C ILE A 158 22.94 -15.84 -7.29
N SER A 159 23.45 -15.69 -8.51
CA SER A 159 24.76 -16.24 -8.88
C SER A 159 25.44 -15.42 -9.97
N GLY A 160 26.77 -15.47 -9.98
CA GLY A 160 27.60 -14.78 -10.97
C GLY A 160 27.94 -13.35 -10.57
N GLN A 161 28.12 -12.49 -11.58
CA GLN A 161 28.49 -11.08 -11.42
C GLN A 161 27.46 -10.20 -12.11
N LEU A 162 27.15 -9.07 -11.47
CA LEU A 162 26.28 -8.05 -12.06
C LEU A 162 27.06 -7.28 -13.13
N ARG A 163 27.11 -7.85 -14.34
CA ARG A 163 27.85 -7.31 -15.48
C ARG A 163 27.01 -7.44 -16.75
N VAL A 164 26.85 -6.33 -17.47
CA VAL A 164 26.28 -6.27 -18.81
C VAL A 164 27.26 -5.51 -19.69
N GLY A 165 27.73 -6.11 -20.79
CA GLY A 165 28.75 -5.49 -21.65
C GLY A 165 29.31 -6.43 -22.72
N ALA A 166 29.51 -5.91 -23.93
CA ALA A 166 29.96 -6.58 -25.16
C ALA A 166 29.18 -7.87 -25.52
N ASP A 167 29.33 -8.93 -24.74
CA ASP A 167 28.68 -10.23 -24.91
C ASP A 167 28.07 -10.77 -23.60
N ASP A 168 28.19 -10.07 -22.48
CA ASP A 168 27.70 -10.51 -21.18
C ASP A 168 26.26 -10.11 -20.94
N VAL A 169 25.45 -11.08 -20.51
CA VAL A 169 24.02 -10.89 -20.19
C VAL A 169 23.67 -11.43 -18.82
N LEU A 170 22.60 -10.87 -18.25
CA LEU A 170 21.94 -11.39 -17.06
C LEU A 170 20.63 -12.04 -17.47
N ILE A 171 20.35 -13.22 -16.94
CA ILE A 171 19.11 -13.96 -17.24
C ILE A 171 18.34 -14.27 -15.97
N GLY A 172 17.02 -14.40 -16.09
CA GLY A 172 16.18 -14.80 -14.97
C GLY A 172 16.39 -16.26 -14.56
N SER A 173 16.15 -16.56 -13.28
CA SER A 173 16.41 -17.88 -12.69
C SER A 173 15.55 -18.99 -13.28
N GLN A 174 14.32 -18.67 -13.65
CA GLN A 174 13.40 -19.63 -14.28
C GLN A 174 13.84 -19.93 -15.72
N LEU A 175 14.18 -18.91 -16.51
CA LEU A 175 14.74 -19.08 -17.86
C LEU A 175 16.02 -19.92 -17.84
N ALA A 176 16.88 -19.69 -16.84
CA ALA A 176 18.12 -20.44 -16.67
C ALA A 176 17.85 -21.93 -16.42
N LYS A 177 16.86 -22.25 -15.57
CA LYS A 177 16.43 -23.63 -15.27
C LYS A 177 15.85 -24.30 -16.51
N ASP A 178 14.97 -23.61 -17.23
CA ASP A 178 14.26 -24.16 -18.39
C ASP A 178 15.23 -24.48 -19.54
N LEU A 179 16.27 -23.63 -19.74
CA LEU A 179 17.34 -23.87 -20.71
C LEU A 179 18.51 -24.73 -20.17
N GLY A 180 18.45 -25.14 -18.90
CA GLY A 180 19.48 -25.91 -18.20
C GLY A 180 20.86 -25.23 -18.13
N VAL A 181 20.92 -23.90 -18.16
CA VAL A 181 22.16 -23.11 -18.23
C VAL A 181 22.66 -22.68 -16.85
N GLN A 182 23.95 -22.42 -16.76
CA GLN A 182 24.61 -21.84 -15.59
C GLN A 182 25.46 -20.63 -16.00
N VAL A 183 25.91 -19.85 -15.02
CA VAL A 183 26.86 -18.75 -15.23
C VAL A 183 28.08 -19.25 -16.01
N GLY A 184 28.47 -18.51 -17.04
CA GLY A 184 29.53 -18.86 -18.00
C GLY A 184 29.04 -19.65 -19.23
N SER A 185 27.78 -20.10 -19.27
CA SER A 185 27.24 -20.75 -20.47
C SER A 185 27.00 -19.74 -21.59
N LYS A 186 27.03 -20.24 -22.84
CA LYS A 186 26.73 -19.45 -24.04
C LYS A 186 25.30 -19.68 -24.51
N LEU A 187 24.67 -18.60 -24.97
CA LEU A 187 23.32 -18.57 -25.52
C LEU A 187 23.32 -17.81 -26.82
N ARG A 188 22.41 -18.15 -27.74
CA ARG A 188 22.15 -17.36 -28.93
C ARG A 188 20.89 -16.54 -28.72
N LEU A 189 20.99 -15.23 -28.87
CA LEU A 189 19.84 -14.32 -28.95
C LEU A 189 19.48 -14.10 -30.41
N ASP A 190 18.20 -14.14 -30.73
CA ASP A 190 17.67 -13.91 -32.07
C ASP A 190 16.42 -13.02 -31.99
N THR A 191 16.45 -11.85 -32.61
CA THR A 191 15.31 -10.90 -32.66
C THR A 191 14.52 -11.02 -33.96
N GLY A 192 14.85 -11.99 -34.81
CA GLY A 192 14.37 -12.08 -36.18
C GLY A 192 15.12 -11.14 -37.12
N GLN A 193 14.77 -11.16 -38.41
CA GLN A 193 15.36 -10.31 -39.45
C GLN A 193 16.90 -10.45 -39.59
N GLN A 194 17.44 -11.64 -39.32
CA GLN A 194 18.88 -11.96 -39.37
C GLN A 194 19.75 -11.29 -38.28
N ASN A 195 19.15 -10.68 -37.27
CA ASN A 195 19.87 -10.10 -36.15
C ASN A 195 19.98 -11.12 -35.02
N SER A 196 21.15 -11.76 -34.93
CA SER A 196 21.46 -12.70 -33.84
C SER A 196 22.84 -12.44 -33.24
N ALA A 197 22.98 -12.67 -31.94
CA ALA A 197 24.25 -12.55 -31.23
C ALA A 197 24.47 -13.75 -30.31
N LEU A 198 25.73 -14.16 -30.17
CA LEU A 198 26.14 -15.14 -29.19
C LEU A 198 26.56 -14.39 -27.91
N VAL A 199 25.95 -14.74 -26.78
CA VAL A 199 26.19 -14.08 -25.50
C VAL A 199 26.61 -15.07 -24.43
N ASN A 200 27.34 -14.60 -23.41
CA ASN A 200 27.73 -15.35 -22.22
C ASN A 200 26.86 -14.92 -21.04
N ILE A 201 26.44 -15.87 -20.22
CA ILE A 201 25.69 -15.58 -19.00
C ILE A 201 26.67 -15.12 -17.93
N ALA A 202 26.65 -13.84 -17.59
CA ALA A 202 27.47 -13.29 -16.50
C ALA A 202 26.83 -13.47 -15.13
N GLY A 203 25.50 -13.49 -15.06
CA GLY A 203 24.76 -13.62 -13.82
C GLY A 203 23.32 -14.10 -14.00
N ILE A 204 22.78 -14.66 -12.92
CA ILE A 204 21.39 -15.13 -12.85
C ILE A 204 20.68 -14.37 -11.74
N PHE A 205 19.55 -13.74 -12.05
CA PHE A 205 18.74 -12.97 -11.12
C PHE A 205 17.40 -13.65 -10.81
N GLU A 206 16.76 -13.28 -9.70
CA GLU A 206 15.38 -13.65 -9.37
C GLU A 206 14.64 -12.45 -8.80
N LEU A 207 13.71 -11.91 -9.57
CA LEU A 207 12.84 -10.79 -9.19
C LEU A 207 11.69 -11.28 -8.29
N GLY A 208 11.48 -12.58 -8.17
CA GLY A 208 10.40 -13.15 -7.37
C GLY A 208 9.04 -13.15 -8.07
N VAL A 209 9.02 -12.78 -9.36
CA VAL A 209 7.86 -12.87 -10.25
C VAL A 209 8.22 -13.83 -11.36
N ARG A 210 7.62 -15.03 -11.31
CA ARG A 210 7.98 -16.14 -12.18
C ARG A 210 7.89 -15.79 -13.67
N GLU A 211 6.89 -15.00 -14.08
CA GLU A 211 6.73 -14.57 -15.47
C GLU A 211 7.87 -13.67 -15.95
N LEU A 212 8.44 -12.85 -15.05
CA LEU A 212 9.60 -12.00 -15.37
C LEU A 212 10.88 -12.84 -15.38
N ASP A 213 11.06 -13.72 -14.38
CA ASP A 213 12.22 -14.61 -14.27
C ASP A 213 12.31 -15.64 -15.41
N ALA A 214 11.19 -15.92 -16.08
CA ALA A 214 11.13 -16.80 -17.24
C ALA A 214 11.43 -16.09 -18.56
N ARG A 215 11.35 -14.75 -18.62
CA ARG A 215 11.36 -14.02 -19.90
C ARG A 215 12.39 -12.92 -20.00
N TYR A 216 12.88 -12.33 -18.92
CA TYR A 216 13.75 -11.15 -19.00
C TYR A 216 15.21 -11.54 -19.20
N VAL A 217 15.84 -10.86 -20.17
CA VAL A 217 17.28 -10.93 -20.42
C VAL A 217 17.82 -9.51 -20.44
N TYR A 218 18.64 -9.16 -19.44
CA TYR A 218 19.30 -7.86 -19.38
C TYR A 218 20.65 -7.91 -20.11
N LEU A 219 20.91 -6.88 -20.90
CA LEU A 219 22.12 -6.74 -21.71
C LEU A 219 22.50 -5.26 -21.85
N ASP A 220 23.67 -4.99 -22.42
CA ASP A 220 24.11 -3.61 -22.65
C ASP A 220 23.15 -2.87 -23.61
N LEU A 221 22.87 -1.61 -23.30
CA LEU A 221 22.00 -0.74 -24.09
C LEU A 221 22.37 -0.75 -25.58
N LYS A 222 23.66 -0.64 -25.92
CA LYS A 222 24.12 -0.59 -27.32
C LYS A 222 23.93 -1.92 -28.02
N GLN A 223 24.15 -3.02 -27.31
CA GLN A 223 23.94 -4.36 -27.85
C GLN A 223 22.45 -4.60 -28.16
N ALA A 224 21.55 -4.21 -27.26
CA ALA A 224 20.11 -4.29 -27.50
C ALA A 224 19.65 -3.40 -28.67
N GLN A 225 20.21 -2.18 -28.79
CA GLN A 225 19.97 -1.30 -29.94
C GLN A 225 20.32 -1.98 -31.26
N SER A 226 21.48 -2.64 -31.32
CA SER A 226 21.91 -3.36 -32.51
C SER A 226 21.00 -4.55 -32.81
N LEU A 227 20.69 -5.37 -31.80
CA LEU A 227 19.86 -6.56 -31.97
C LEU A 227 18.43 -6.22 -32.40
N LEU A 228 17.82 -5.17 -31.82
CA LEU A 228 16.45 -4.78 -32.12
C LEU A 228 16.33 -3.85 -33.35
N GLY A 229 17.42 -3.61 -34.08
CA GLY A 229 17.41 -2.77 -35.28
C GLY A 229 17.11 -1.30 -35.00
N LEU A 230 17.51 -0.80 -33.82
CA LEU A 230 17.29 0.57 -33.36
C LEU A 230 18.63 1.24 -33.00
N PRO A 231 19.55 1.42 -33.95
CA PRO A 231 20.87 2.00 -33.66
C PRO A 231 20.73 3.40 -33.06
N GLY A 232 21.27 3.60 -31.86
CA GLY A 232 21.19 4.86 -31.11
C GLY A 232 19.78 5.21 -30.59
N GLY A 233 18.79 4.33 -30.78
CA GLY A 233 17.40 4.54 -30.37
C GLY A 233 17.09 3.97 -28.98
N VAL A 234 15.99 4.43 -28.38
CA VAL A 234 15.49 3.99 -27.06
C VAL A 234 13.99 3.79 -27.16
N THR A 235 13.47 2.63 -26.74
CA THR A 235 12.04 2.32 -26.87
C THR A 235 11.23 2.82 -25.69
N VAL A 236 11.84 2.85 -24.50
CA VAL A 236 11.21 3.25 -23.24
C VAL A 236 12.16 4.11 -22.42
N ILE A 237 11.63 5.13 -21.73
CA ILE A 237 12.35 5.77 -20.62
C ILE A 237 11.62 5.38 -19.33
N ASP A 238 12.30 4.61 -18.50
CA ASP A 238 11.78 4.14 -17.22
C ASP A 238 12.09 5.18 -16.13
N LEU A 239 11.08 5.50 -15.32
CA LEU A 239 11.14 6.53 -14.29
C LEU A 239 10.75 5.97 -12.92
N THR A 240 11.44 6.44 -11.90
CA THR A 240 11.12 6.19 -10.49
C THR A 240 10.78 7.50 -9.80
N ILE A 241 9.83 7.43 -8.87
CA ILE A 241 9.29 8.55 -8.09
C ILE A 241 9.29 8.20 -6.61
N ALA A 242 9.32 9.21 -5.75
CA ALA A 242 9.32 9.01 -4.29
C ALA A 242 7.98 8.45 -3.77
N ASP A 243 6.85 9.00 -4.21
CA ASP A 243 5.52 8.50 -3.87
C ASP A 243 4.91 7.77 -5.07
N ILE A 244 4.87 6.44 -4.98
CA ILE A 244 4.30 5.55 -5.99
C ILE A 244 2.82 5.81 -6.27
N PHE A 245 2.04 6.30 -5.29
CA PHE A 245 0.60 6.50 -5.45
C PHE A 245 0.28 7.78 -6.23
N GLU A 246 1.26 8.69 -6.40
CA GLU A 246 1.17 9.87 -7.27
C GLU A 246 1.56 9.58 -8.73
N ALA A 247 1.88 8.32 -9.06
CA ALA A 247 2.37 7.95 -10.39
C ALA A 247 1.44 8.37 -11.54
N ASP A 248 0.12 8.30 -11.38
CA ASP A 248 -0.79 8.67 -12.47
C ASP A 248 -0.84 10.18 -12.71
N ASN A 249 -0.79 10.97 -11.64
CA ASN A 249 -0.76 12.43 -11.71
C ASN A 249 0.55 12.91 -12.35
N ILE A 250 1.68 12.35 -11.90
CA ILE A 250 3.02 12.68 -12.42
C ILE A 250 3.14 12.21 -13.88
N ALA A 251 2.67 11.01 -14.21
CA ALA A 251 2.65 10.52 -15.59
C ALA A 251 1.85 11.46 -16.51
N ALA A 252 0.68 11.94 -16.08
CA ALA A 252 -0.10 12.90 -16.86
C ALA A 252 0.60 14.26 -17.04
N GLN A 253 1.38 14.72 -16.06
CA GLN A 253 2.19 15.93 -16.20
C GLN A 253 3.36 15.73 -17.16
N ILE A 254 4.11 14.64 -17.02
CA ILE A 254 5.27 14.33 -17.87
C ILE A 254 4.83 14.04 -19.31
N GLY A 255 3.73 13.33 -19.51
CA GLY A 255 3.18 13.07 -20.84
C GLY A 255 2.80 14.37 -21.58
N ARG A 256 2.25 15.36 -20.87
CA ARG A 256 1.97 16.69 -21.43
C ARG A 256 3.25 17.47 -21.74
N LEU A 257 4.25 17.41 -20.86
CA LEU A 257 5.53 18.11 -21.04
C LEU A 257 6.32 17.57 -22.23
N THR A 258 6.35 16.25 -22.39
CA THR A 258 7.19 15.56 -23.37
C THR A 258 6.45 15.24 -24.68
N SER A 259 5.11 15.37 -24.69
CA SER A 259 4.25 14.85 -25.76
C SER A 259 4.43 13.34 -26.02
N LEU A 260 4.94 12.60 -25.02
CA LEU A 260 5.06 11.15 -25.04
C LEU A 260 3.91 10.49 -24.31
N LYS A 261 3.70 9.20 -24.59
CA LYS A 261 2.74 8.39 -23.85
C LYS A 261 3.38 7.99 -22.52
N ALA A 262 2.84 8.50 -21.42
CA ALA A 262 3.29 8.15 -20.07
C ALA A 262 2.32 7.14 -19.45
N GLU A 263 2.79 5.94 -19.18
CA GLU A 263 2.03 4.88 -18.53
C GLU A 263 2.50 4.71 -17.08
N SER A 264 1.58 4.89 -16.13
CA SER A 264 1.82 4.64 -14.72
C SER A 264 1.64 3.16 -14.41
N TRP A 265 2.37 2.64 -13.43
CA TRP A 265 2.15 1.28 -12.92
C TRP A 265 0.69 1.06 -12.47
N ILE A 266 0.01 2.12 -12.03
CA ILE A 266 -1.41 2.10 -11.61
C ILE A 266 -2.30 1.70 -12.79
N LYS A 267 -2.02 2.22 -13.99
CA LYS A 267 -2.75 1.86 -15.21
C LYS A 267 -2.38 0.47 -15.70
N THR A 268 -1.09 0.14 -15.73
CA THR A 268 -0.61 -1.17 -16.21
C THR A 268 -1.05 -2.32 -15.28
N ASN A 269 -1.10 -2.06 -13.97
CA ASN A 269 -1.50 -3.02 -12.94
C ASN A 269 -2.84 -2.62 -12.30
N ALA A 270 -3.80 -2.17 -13.11
CA ALA A 270 -5.10 -1.71 -12.62
C ALA A 270 -5.83 -2.77 -11.76
N GLN A 271 -5.65 -4.06 -12.06
CA GLN A 271 -6.20 -5.14 -11.25
C GLN A 271 -5.61 -5.19 -9.83
N LEU A 272 -4.30 -5.00 -9.69
CA LEU A 272 -3.63 -4.94 -8.40
C LEU A 272 -4.10 -3.71 -7.62
N MET A 273 -4.18 -2.55 -8.27
CA MET A 273 -4.69 -1.33 -7.62
C MET A 273 -6.15 -1.49 -7.17
N ASN A 274 -7.00 -2.08 -8.02
CA ASN A 274 -8.38 -2.37 -7.66
C ASN A 274 -8.47 -3.32 -6.47
N ALA A 275 -7.62 -4.35 -6.42
CA ALA A 275 -7.55 -5.27 -5.29
C ALA A 275 -7.11 -4.56 -4.00
N ILE A 276 -6.06 -3.72 -4.05
CA ILE A 276 -5.62 -2.91 -2.90
C ILE A 276 -6.75 -1.99 -2.43
N THR A 277 -7.42 -1.29 -3.35
CA THR A 277 -8.49 -0.34 -3.02
C THR A 277 -9.71 -1.06 -2.43
N ALA A 278 -10.13 -2.18 -3.03
CA ALA A 278 -11.23 -2.99 -2.53
C ALA A 278 -10.92 -3.60 -1.15
N GLN A 279 -9.66 -4.01 -0.93
CA GLN A 279 -9.19 -4.52 0.35
C GLN A 279 -9.22 -3.42 1.42
N SER A 280 -8.73 -2.21 1.12
CA SER A 280 -8.76 -1.08 2.04
C SER A 280 -10.20 -0.66 2.38
N LEU A 281 -11.11 -0.66 1.40
CA LEU A 281 -12.54 -0.41 1.63
C LEU A 281 -13.15 -1.46 2.57
N SER A 282 -12.91 -2.75 2.30
CA SER A 282 -13.41 -3.85 3.13
C SER A 282 -12.88 -3.77 4.56
N THR A 283 -11.59 -3.45 4.72
CA THR A 283 -10.95 -3.26 6.02
C THR A 283 -11.59 -2.11 6.79
N ASN A 284 -11.79 -0.97 6.14
CA ASN A 284 -12.46 0.18 6.75
C ASN A 284 -13.88 -0.16 7.19
N MET A 285 -14.64 -0.93 6.39
CA MET A 285 -15.97 -1.40 6.78
C MET A 285 -15.90 -2.28 8.05
N ILE A 286 -14.96 -3.24 8.11
CA ILE A 286 -14.77 -4.08 9.30
C ILE A 286 -14.45 -3.23 10.53
N ILE A 287 -13.53 -2.26 10.41
CA ILE A 287 -13.18 -1.35 11.51
C ILE A 287 -14.41 -0.59 12.01
N VAL A 288 -15.24 -0.06 11.11
CA VAL A 288 -16.47 0.64 11.46
C VAL A 288 -17.45 -0.29 12.18
N PHE A 289 -17.67 -1.52 11.67
CA PHE A 289 -18.56 -2.49 12.31
C PHE A 289 -18.09 -2.90 13.71
N VAL A 290 -16.79 -3.17 13.88
CA VAL A 290 -16.22 -3.53 15.18
C VAL A 290 -16.32 -2.34 16.14
N ALA A 291 -16.02 -1.12 15.69
CA ALA A 291 -16.17 0.08 16.50
C ALA A 291 -17.62 0.28 16.98
N ILE A 292 -18.60 0.09 16.09
CA ILE A 292 -20.03 0.16 16.45
C ILE A 292 -20.42 -0.94 17.46
N SER A 293 -19.95 -2.18 17.26
CA SER A 293 -20.20 -3.29 18.18
C SER A 293 -19.65 -3.00 19.58
N VAL A 294 -18.40 -2.53 19.67
CA VAL A 294 -17.77 -2.12 20.92
C VAL A 294 -18.52 -0.95 21.55
N ALA A 295 -18.93 0.05 20.76
CA ALA A 295 -19.72 1.18 21.24
C ALA A 295 -21.04 0.72 21.88
N PHE A 296 -21.77 -0.19 21.24
CA PHE A 296 -22.99 -0.76 21.82
C PHE A 296 -22.72 -1.54 23.10
N GLY A 297 -21.62 -2.28 23.16
CA GLY A 297 -21.18 -2.97 24.38
C GLY A 297 -20.98 -1.99 25.54
N ILE A 298 -20.19 -0.93 25.32
CA ILE A 298 -19.96 0.13 26.33
C ILE A 298 -21.29 0.79 26.72
N ALA A 299 -22.09 1.22 25.74
CA ALA A 299 -23.36 1.92 26.00
C ALA A 299 -24.36 1.09 26.80
N SER A 300 -24.47 -0.21 26.50
CA SER A 300 -25.37 -1.14 27.19
C SER A 300 -24.98 -1.29 28.65
N VAL A 301 -23.69 -1.50 28.91
CA VAL A 301 -23.22 -1.72 30.27
C VAL A 301 -23.22 -0.42 31.08
N MET A 302 -22.89 0.72 30.46
CA MET A 302 -23.02 2.04 31.06
C MET A 302 -24.48 2.36 31.42
N SER A 303 -25.44 1.99 30.57
CA SER A 303 -26.87 2.17 30.86
C SER A 303 -27.29 1.40 32.12
N VAL A 304 -26.84 0.16 32.27
CA VAL A 304 -27.08 -0.64 33.49
C VAL A 304 -26.41 0.00 34.70
N SER A 305 -25.17 0.47 34.56
CA SER A 305 -24.45 1.15 35.65
C SER A 305 -25.15 2.43 36.10
N VAL A 306 -25.75 3.20 35.19
CA VAL A 306 -26.52 4.40 35.53
C VAL A 306 -27.73 4.03 36.39
N VAL A 307 -28.49 3.00 35.99
CA VAL A 307 -29.68 2.55 36.73
C VAL A 307 -29.31 2.08 38.14
N GLN A 308 -28.26 1.28 38.27
CA GLN A 308 -27.78 0.79 39.57
C GLN A 308 -27.29 1.91 40.50
N ARG A 309 -26.85 3.04 39.93
CA ARG A 309 -26.30 4.20 40.67
C ARG A 309 -27.27 5.38 40.76
N THR A 310 -28.56 5.18 40.46
CA THR A 310 -29.60 6.23 40.49
C THR A 310 -29.62 6.98 41.81
N ARG A 311 -29.56 6.27 42.96
CA ARG A 311 -29.55 6.89 44.30
C ARG A 311 -28.35 7.80 44.53
N GLU A 312 -27.15 7.36 44.14
CA GLU A 312 -25.92 8.13 44.30
C GLU A 312 -25.92 9.38 43.42
N ILE A 313 -26.41 9.26 42.19
CA ILE A 313 -26.61 10.39 41.28
C ILE A 313 -27.61 11.39 41.92
N GLY A 314 -28.70 10.90 42.49
CA GLY A 314 -29.69 11.71 43.21
C GLY A 314 -29.09 12.47 44.39
N ILE A 315 -28.25 11.82 45.21
CA ILE A 315 -27.54 12.46 46.33
C ILE A 315 -26.55 13.52 45.82
N LEU A 316 -25.77 13.23 44.78
CA LEU A 316 -24.87 14.21 44.16
C LEU A 316 -25.62 15.43 43.62
N ARG A 317 -26.77 15.21 42.97
CA ARG A 317 -27.63 16.28 42.45
C ARG A 317 -28.26 17.11 43.57
N ALA A 318 -28.73 16.47 44.65
CA ALA A 318 -29.31 17.14 45.82
C ALA A 318 -28.27 17.97 46.59
N THR A 319 -27.00 17.55 46.58
CA THR A 319 -25.88 18.28 47.20
C THR A 319 -25.31 19.39 46.32
N GLY A 320 -25.87 19.61 45.12
CA GLY A 320 -25.55 20.74 44.25
C GLY A 320 -24.77 20.41 42.98
N ALA A 321 -24.59 19.14 42.61
CA ALA A 321 -23.96 18.78 41.34
C ALA A 321 -24.83 19.19 40.14
N THR A 322 -24.20 19.81 39.14
CA THR A 322 -24.86 20.19 37.89
C THR A 322 -25.02 19.01 36.94
N GLN A 323 -25.99 19.07 36.02
CA GLN A 323 -26.18 18.05 34.98
C GLN A 323 -24.92 17.84 34.14
N ALA A 324 -24.19 18.92 33.85
CA ALA A 324 -22.93 18.85 33.10
C ALA A 324 -21.83 18.10 33.86
N GLN A 325 -21.77 18.21 35.20
CA GLN A 325 -20.82 17.46 36.03
C GLN A 325 -21.15 15.97 36.02
N ILE A 326 -22.42 15.60 36.17
CA ILE A 326 -22.85 14.20 36.08
C ILE A 326 -22.52 13.63 34.70
N LEU A 327 -22.82 14.36 33.63
CA LEU A 327 -22.49 13.95 32.26
C LEU A 327 -20.99 13.71 32.07
N ARG A 328 -20.13 14.61 32.56
CA ARG A 328 -18.67 14.46 32.45
C ARG A 328 -18.13 13.25 33.20
N ILE A 329 -18.66 12.92 34.38
CA ILE A 329 -18.25 11.73 35.15
C ILE A 329 -18.40 10.47 34.28
N PHE A 330 -19.56 10.28 33.66
CA PHE A 330 -19.83 9.10 32.82
C PHE A 330 -19.08 9.15 31.48
N LEU A 331 -18.87 10.33 30.89
CA LEU A 331 -17.98 10.47 29.72
C LEU A 331 -16.53 10.09 30.04
N PHE A 332 -16.01 10.47 31.21
CA PHE A 332 -14.69 10.05 31.67
C PHE A 332 -14.60 8.54 31.86
N GLN A 333 -15.66 7.89 32.37
CA GLN A 333 -15.68 6.43 32.43
C GLN A 333 -15.60 5.80 31.05
N GLY A 334 -16.38 6.31 30.08
CA GLY A 334 -16.30 5.87 28.69
C GLY A 334 -14.90 6.03 28.09
N ALA A 335 -14.25 7.17 28.34
CA ALA A 335 -12.87 7.42 27.93
C ALA A 335 -11.87 6.45 28.58
N ILE A 336 -12.00 6.18 29.89
CA ILE A 336 -11.15 5.24 30.62
C ILE A 336 -11.30 3.83 30.07
N PHE A 337 -12.53 3.37 29.79
CA PHE A 337 -12.76 2.06 29.18
C PHE A 337 -12.16 1.97 27.78
N GLY A 338 -12.35 3.00 26.95
CA GLY A 338 -11.74 3.09 25.62
C GLY A 338 -10.21 3.03 25.69
N LEU A 339 -9.60 3.78 26.60
CA LEU A 339 -8.16 3.86 26.77
C LEU A 339 -7.57 2.57 27.34
N LEU A 340 -8.10 2.05 28.45
CA LEU A 340 -7.60 0.80 29.06
C LEU A 340 -7.81 -0.39 28.12
N GLY A 341 -8.99 -0.47 27.49
CA GLY A 341 -9.29 -1.48 26.51
C GLY A 341 -8.33 -1.42 25.33
N SER A 342 -8.05 -0.23 24.79
CA SER A 342 -7.12 -0.11 23.67
C SER A 342 -5.66 -0.38 24.03
N VAL A 343 -5.19 0.00 25.22
CA VAL A 343 -3.86 -0.38 25.69
C VAL A 343 -3.74 -1.90 25.79
N LEU A 344 -4.68 -2.56 26.47
CA LEU A 344 -4.68 -4.02 26.62
C LEU A 344 -4.83 -4.71 25.26
N GLY A 345 -5.74 -4.24 24.42
CA GLY A 345 -5.96 -4.77 23.08
C GLY A 345 -4.72 -4.63 22.19
N SER A 346 -4.01 -3.51 22.28
CA SER A 346 -2.75 -3.30 21.53
C SER A 346 -1.64 -4.23 22.02
N VAL A 347 -1.53 -4.48 23.33
CA VAL A 347 -0.57 -5.46 23.88
C VAL A 347 -0.89 -6.88 23.39
N VAL A 348 -2.16 -7.27 23.40
CA VAL A 348 -2.61 -8.57 22.88
C VAL A 348 -2.32 -8.68 21.38
N SER A 349 -2.63 -7.62 20.62
CA SER A 349 -2.35 -7.55 19.19
C SER A 349 -0.86 -7.69 18.87
N TYR A 350 0.00 -7.03 19.65
CA TYR A 350 1.45 -7.17 19.54
C TYR A 350 1.89 -8.63 19.74
N GLY A 351 1.34 -9.31 20.75
CA GLY A 351 1.57 -10.74 20.96
C GLY A 351 1.12 -11.59 19.77
N LEU A 352 -0.05 -11.30 19.20
CA LEU A 352 -0.57 -12.01 18.02
C LEU A 352 0.32 -11.81 16.79
N VAL A 353 0.76 -10.58 16.52
CA VAL A 353 1.68 -10.30 15.41
C VAL A 353 3.04 -10.95 15.65
N TRP A 354 3.54 -10.95 16.89
CA TRP A 354 4.79 -11.63 17.22
C TRP A 354 4.70 -13.13 16.94
N VAL A 355 3.60 -13.78 17.35
CA VAL A 355 3.34 -15.20 17.04
C VAL A 355 3.29 -15.40 15.52
N PHE A 356 2.58 -14.53 14.79
CA PHE A 356 2.50 -14.61 13.33
C PHE A 356 3.86 -14.47 12.65
N ASN A 357 4.69 -13.52 13.07
CA ASN A 357 6.01 -13.29 12.46
C ASN A 357 7.00 -14.41 12.75
N ASN A 358 6.93 -15.07 13.92
CA ASN A 358 7.87 -16.13 14.30
C ASN A 358 7.43 -17.54 13.87
N PHE A 359 6.13 -17.82 13.90
CA PHE A 359 5.57 -19.15 13.61
C PHE A 359 4.76 -19.20 12.31
N GLY A 360 4.60 -18.07 11.62
CA GLY A 360 3.96 -18.01 10.32
C GLY A 360 4.84 -18.59 9.20
N PRO A 361 4.34 -18.59 7.96
CA PRO A 361 5.03 -19.21 6.82
C PRO A 361 6.33 -18.51 6.39
N GLY A 362 6.80 -17.49 7.12
CA GLY A 362 8.05 -16.76 6.86
C GLY A 362 8.05 -15.94 5.56
N LEU A 363 6.94 -15.86 4.85
CA LEU A 363 6.85 -15.22 3.53
C LEU A 363 6.92 -13.68 3.60
N PHE A 364 6.39 -13.10 4.68
CA PHE A 364 6.25 -11.64 4.84
C PHE A 364 6.40 -11.23 6.30
N TYR A 365 7.15 -10.15 6.56
CA TYR A 365 7.28 -9.54 7.88
C TYR A 365 6.21 -8.47 8.07
N ILE A 366 5.54 -8.49 9.22
CA ILE A 366 4.46 -7.55 9.53
C ILE A 366 4.96 -6.54 10.57
N PRO A 367 5.25 -5.29 10.17
CA PRO A 367 5.61 -4.26 11.11
C PRO A 367 4.35 -3.75 11.84
N ILE A 368 4.44 -3.62 13.16
CA ILE A 368 3.49 -2.81 13.92
C ILE A 368 4.04 -1.40 13.95
N SER A 369 3.44 -0.50 13.17
CA SER A 369 3.77 0.91 13.25
C SER A 369 3.18 1.52 14.52
N ILE A 370 3.95 2.39 15.17
CA ILE A 370 3.48 3.15 16.33
C ILE A 370 2.26 4.01 15.98
N GLU A 371 2.19 4.47 14.74
CA GLU A 371 1.08 5.26 14.21
C GLU A 371 -0.24 4.49 14.23
N LEU A 372 -0.24 3.20 13.85
CA LEU A 372 -1.44 2.36 13.92
C LEU A 372 -1.93 2.18 15.36
N VAL A 373 -1.01 2.01 16.30
CA VAL A 373 -1.34 1.88 17.73
C VAL A 373 -1.92 3.20 18.27
N LEU A 374 -1.31 4.34 17.92
CA LEU A 374 -1.80 5.67 18.32
C LEU A 374 -3.18 5.98 17.73
N LEU A 375 -3.40 5.63 16.46
CA LEU A 375 -4.69 5.81 15.79
C LEU A 375 -5.76 4.92 16.43
N ALA A 376 -5.44 3.66 16.74
CA ALA A 376 -6.36 2.76 17.44
C ALA A 376 -6.69 3.23 18.86
N LEU A 377 -5.71 3.74 19.61
CA LEU A 377 -5.89 4.36 20.93
C LEU A 377 -6.86 5.55 20.87
N LEU A 378 -6.64 6.45 19.90
CA LEU A 378 -7.48 7.61 19.67
C LEU A 378 -8.91 7.19 19.30
N LEU A 379 -9.05 6.28 18.33
CA LEU A 379 -10.34 5.83 17.82
C LEU A 379 -11.14 5.09 18.90
N ALA A 380 -10.50 4.23 19.70
CA ALA A 380 -11.14 3.52 20.79
C ALA A 380 -11.59 4.47 21.91
N THR A 381 -10.78 5.47 22.25
CA THR A 381 -11.12 6.47 23.27
C THR A 381 -12.28 7.34 22.80
N VAL A 382 -12.26 7.82 21.55
CA VAL A 382 -13.37 8.56 20.95
C VAL A 382 -14.64 7.71 20.91
N THR A 383 -14.53 6.45 20.51
CA THR A 383 -15.66 5.50 20.49
C THR A 383 -16.24 5.30 21.88
N GLY A 384 -15.39 5.16 22.91
CA GLY A 384 -15.83 5.03 24.31
C GLY A 384 -16.55 6.26 24.84
N VAL A 385 -16.05 7.46 24.52
CA VAL A 385 -16.71 8.73 24.87
C VAL A 385 -18.07 8.86 24.17
N LEU A 386 -18.14 8.57 22.87
CA LEU A 386 -19.37 8.64 22.08
C LEU A 386 -20.41 7.62 22.56
N ALA A 387 -19.97 6.39 22.84
CA ALA A 387 -20.82 5.33 23.39
C ALA A 387 -21.41 5.71 24.76
N ALA A 388 -20.61 6.35 25.62
CA ALA A 388 -21.07 6.80 26.93
C ALA A 388 -22.02 8.01 26.84
N ALA A 389 -22.01 8.78 25.75
CA ALA A 389 -22.77 10.03 25.67
C ALA A 389 -24.29 9.85 25.87
N VAL A 390 -24.89 8.82 25.26
CA VAL A 390 -26.33 8.54 25.38
C VAL A 390 -26.74 8.20 26.83
N PRO A 391 -26.13 7.19 27.50
CA PRO A 391 -26.46 6.90 28.89
C PRO A 391 -26.09 8.04 29.84
N SER A 392 -25.00 8.77 29.58
CA SER A 392 -24.59 9.93 30.40
C SER A 392 -25.64 11.04 30.38
N ARG A 393 -26.24 11.31 29.22
CA ARG A 393 -27.33 12.30 29.08
C ARG A 393 -28.57 11.86 29.85
N ARG A 394 -28.91 10.57 29.78
CA ARG A 394 -30.03 10.01 30.58
C ARG A 394 -29.76 10.15 32.08
N ALA A 395 -28.56 9.82 32.55
CA ALA A 395 -28.16 9.96 33.95
C ALA A 395 -28.24 11.41 34.45
N ALA A 396 -27.75 12.36 33.64
CA ALA A 396 -27.75 13.77 34.00
C ALA A 396 -29.16 14.38 34.06
N ALA A 397 -30.13 13.81 33.35
CA ALA A 397 -31.51 14.29 33.30
C ALA A 397 -32.40 13.74 34.44
N LEU A 398 -31.90 12.86 35.30
CA LEU A 398 -32.66 12.30 36.42
C LEU A 398 -33.06 13.39 37.44
N ASP A 399 -34.32 13.34 37.88
CA ASP A 399 -34.82 14.20 38.96
C ASP A 399 -34.26 13.69 40.31
N PRO A 400 -33.55 14.53 41.09
CA PRO A 400 -33.05 14.15 42.41
C PRO A 400 -34.14 13.65 43.36
N VAL A 401 -35.38 14.14 43.26
CA VAL A 401 -36.49 13.73 44.13
C VAL A 401 -36.94 12.32 43.78
N GLU A 402 -37.13 12.02 42.50
CA GLU A 402 -37.50 10.67 42.05
C GLU A 402 -36.38 9.66 42.31
N ALA A 403 -35.12 10.07 42.09
CA ALA A 403 -33.94 9.22 42.26
C ALA A 403 -33.70 8.79 43.73
N ILE A 404 -34.17 9.58 44.71
CA ILE A 404 -34.07 9.27 46.14
C ILE A 404 -35.33 8.52 46.63
N ARG A 405 -36.49 8.76 46.02
CA ARG A 405 -37.78 8.20 46.42
C ARG A 405 -38.03 6.77 45.90
N HIS A 406 -37.42 6.40 44.78
CA HIS A 406 -37.51 5.06 44.19
C HIS A 406 -36.22 4.25 44.40
N VAL A 407 -35.97 3.83 45.65
CA VAL A 407 -35.13 2.67 45.98
C VAL A 407 -35.76 1.91 47.12
#